data_AF-A0A1Y5HBG3-F1
#
_entry.id   AF-A0A1Y5HBG3-F1
#
_cell.length_a   1.000
_cell.length_b   1.000
_cell.length_c   1.000
_cell.angle_alpha   90.00
_cell.angle_beta   90.00
_cell.angle_gamma   90.00
#
_symmetry.space_group_name_H-M   'P 1'
#
loop_
_entity.id
_entity.type
_entity.pdbx_description
1 polymer ?
#
loop_
_entity_poly.entity_id
_entity_poly.type
_entity_poly.pdbx_seq_one_letter_code
_entity_poly.pdbx_strand_id
1 'polypeptide(L)'
;MAAKRKMGRPSTYTEEIGKEICLRMAMGETVTGITKDDGIPVQQVIYQWRQIHHDFNVSFTRAREDQMHTWSDQIVSLIDNAEFG
;
A
#
# COMPACT_ATOMS: atom_id res chain seq x y z
N MET A 1 3.05 -7.02 -36.57
CA MET A 1 3.66 -6.79 -35.25
C MET A 1 2.65 -6.07 -34.38
N ALA A 2 2.28 -6.61 -33.22
CA ALA A 2 1.30 -5.98 -32.33
C ALA A 2 1.94 -4.80 -31.58
N ALA A 3 1.32 -3.62 -31.66
CA ALA A 3 1.79 -2.42 -30.99
C ALA A 3 1.83 -2.63 -29.46
N LYS A 4 2.99 -2.32 -28.86
CA LYS A 4 3.21 -2.34 -27.40
C LYS A 4 2.26 -1.31 -26.77
N ARG A 5 1.16 -1.79 -26.18
CA ARG A 5 0.19 -0.96 -25.46
C ARG A 5 0.96 -0.13 -24.43
N LYS A 6 0.70 1.19 -24.35
CA LYS A 6 1.18 2.03 -23.23
C LYS A 6 0.88 1.26 -21.97
N MET A 7 1.93 0.78 -21.30
CA MET A 7 1.80 -0.16 -20.19
C MET A 7 1.03 0.58 -19.10
N GLY A 8 -0.27 0.29 -18.96
CA GLY A 8 -1.04 0.78 -17.83
C GLY A 8 -0.44 0.25 -16.54
N ARG A 9 -0.91 0.79 -15.41
CA ARG A 9 -0.53 0.29 -14.07
C ARG A 9 -0.53 -1.25 -14.05
N PRO A 10 0.49 -1.89 -13.45
CA PRO A 10 0.62 -3.34 -13.52
C PRO A 10 -0.65 -4.04 -13.05
N SER A 11 -1.15 -5.01 -13.83
CA SER A 11 -2.29 -5.85 -13.46
C SER A 11 -1.86 -7.22 -12.93
N THR A 12 -0.63 -7.63 -13.25
CA THR A 12 -0.06 -8.92 -12.84
C THR A 12 0.62 -8.80 -11.49
N TYR A 13 0.30 -9.72 -10.58
CA TYR A 13 0.96 -9.80 -9.28
C TYR A 13 2.42 -10.18 -9.43
N THR A 14 3.29 -9.43 -8.75
CA THR A 14 4.66 -9.85 -8.46
C THR A 14 4.90 -9.69 -6.96
N GLU A 15 5.74 -10.57 -6.40
CA GLU A 15 6.02 -10.57 -4.97
C GLU A 15 6.72 -9.27 -4.53
N GLU A 16 7.54 -8.70 -5.39
CA GLU A 16 8.26 -7.44 -5.16
C GLU A 16 7.28 -6.28 -4.98
N ILE A 17 6.29 -6.15 -5.87
CA ILE A 17 5.27 -5.10 -5.77
C ILE A 17 4.38 -5.34 -4.55
N GLY A 18 4.02 -6.60 -4.26
CA GLY A 18 3.25 -6.95 -3.06
C GLY A 18 3.98 -6.55 -1.78
N LYS A 19 5.27 -6.86 -1.68
CA LYS A 19 6.13 -6.49 -0.55
C LYS A 19 6.26 -4.98 -0.40
N GLU A 20 6.46 -4.27 -1.50
CA GLU A 20 6.55 -2.81 -1.52
C GLU A 20 5.27 -2.15 -0.98
N ILE A 21 4.09 -2.60 -1.43
CA ILE A 21 2.80 -2.10 -0.95
C ILE A 21 2.66 -2.35 0.55
N CYS A 22 2.99 -3.55 1.04
CA CYS A 22 2.91 -3.89 2.46
C CYS A 22 3.86 -3.04 3.30
N LEU A 23 5.11 -2.83 2.85
CA LEU A 23 6.10 -2.04 3.55
C LEU A 23 5.63 -0.59 3.71
N ARG A 24 5.24 0.07 2.61
CA ARG A 24 4.75 1.45 2.63
C ARG A 24 3.51 1.62 3.49
N MET A 25 2.60 0.63 3.44
CA MET A 25 1.39 0.65 4.24
C MET A 25 1.72 0.58 5.74
N ALA A 26 2.60 -0.34 6.15
CA ALA A 26 3.07 -0.45 7.53
C ALA A 26 3.72 0.85 8.03
N MET A 27 4.40 1.58 7.15
CA MET A 27 4.99 2.90 7.44
C MET A 27 3.97 4.06 7.51
N GLY A 28 2.66 3.77 7.48
CA GLY A 28 1.62 4.77 7.65
C GLY A 28 1.04 5.31 6.34
N GLU A 29 1.50 4.86 5.17
CA GLU A 29 0.94 5.35 3.90
C GLU A 29 -0.39 4.67 3.55
N THR A 30 -1.38 5.48 3.16
CA THR A 30 -2.68 4.93 2.73
C THR A 30 -2.55 4.17 1.41
N VAL A 31 -3.34 3.12 1.21
CA VAL A 31 -3.38 2.39 -0.07
C VAL A 31 -3.70 3.32 -1.24
N THR A 32 -4.59 4.28 -1.03
CA THR A 32 -4.90 5.30 -2.05
C THR A 32 -3.69 6.19 -2.36
N GLY A 33 -2.91 6.58 -1.36
CA GLY A 33 -1.61 7.25 -1.53
C GLY A 33 -0.62 6.42 -2.35
N ILE A 34 -0.37 5.18 -1.91
CA ILE A 34 0.56 4.24 -2.57
C ILE A 34 0.20 4.05 -4.04
N THR A 35 -1.09 3.92 -4.36
CA THR A 35 -1.54 3.73 -5.74
C THR A 35 -1.35 4.95 -6.64
N LYS A 36 -0.95 6.12 -6.13
CA LYS A 36 -0.66 7.28 -6.98
C LYS A 36 0.67 7.13 -7.71
N ASP A 37 1.58 6.35 -7.16
CA ASP A 37 2.92 6.17 -7.74
C ASP A 37 2.90 5.33 -9.01
N ASP A 38 3.77 5.71 -9.93
CA ASP A 38 3.97 4.96 -11.17
C ASP A 38 4.50 3.56 -10.87
N GLY A 39 3.99 2.56 -11.61
CA GLY A 39 4.34 1.16 -11.38
C GLY A 39 3.58 0.49 -10.24
N ILE A 40 2.71 1.20 -9.52
CA ILE A 40 1.81 0.58 -8.55
C ILE A 40 0.43 0.29 -9.18
N PRO A 41 -0.13 -0.92 -8.98
CA PRO A 41 -1.50 -1.25 -9.39
C PRO A 41 -2.53 -0.30 -8.79
N VAL A 42 -3.69 -0.17 -9.44
CA VAL A 42 -4.85 0.50 -8.83
C VAL A 42 -5.36 -0.29 -7.61
N GLN A 43 -6.02 0.39 -6.67
CA GLN A 43 -6.53 -0.21 -5.43
C GLN A 43 -7.40 -1.46 -5.66
N GLN A 44 -8.23 -1.46 -6.71
CA GLN A 44 -9.06 -2.62 -7.06
C GLN A 44 -8.22 -3.87 -7.39
N VAL A 45 -7.11 -3.71 -8.11
CA VAL A 45 -6.21 -4.81 -8.46
C VAL A 45 -5.50 -5.34 -7.21
N ILE A 46 -5.06 -4.45 -6.31
CA ILE A 46 -4.45 -4.85 -5.02
C ILE A 46 -5.43 -5.69 -4.20
N TYR A 47 -6.69 -5.26 -4.11
CA TYR A 47 -7.71 -6.02 -3.38
C TYR A 47 -8.06 -7.34 -4.05
N GLN A 48 -8.04 -7.40 -5.38
CA GLN A 48 -8.17 -8.67 -6.10
C GLN A 48 -7.01 -9.62 -5.77
N TRP A 49 -5.77 -9.13 -5.73
CA TRP A 49 -4.61 -9.94 -5.35
C TRP A 49 -4.75 -10.52 -3.94
N ARG A 50 -5.34 -9.79 -2.99
CA ARG A 50 -5.62 -10.32 -1.65
C ARG A 50 -6.60 -11.51 -1.66
N GLN A 51 -7.52 -11.56 -2.62
CA GLN A 51 -8.46 -12.68 -2.72
C GLN A 51 -7.83 -13.92 -3.36
N ILE A 52 -6.87 -13.71 -4.28
CA ILE A 52 -6.25 -14.77 -5.09
C ILE A 52 -5.00 -15.33 -4.42
N HIS A 53 -4.18 -14.47 -3.80
CA HIS A 53 -2.88 -14.80 -3.24
C HIS A 53 -2.93 -14.77 -1.72
N HIS A 54 -3.09 -15.95 -1.11
CA HIS A 54 -3.22 -16.09 0.34
C HIS A 54 -2.02 -15.49 1.10
N ASP A 55 -0.79 -15.77 0.66
CA ASP A 55 0.43 -15.28 1.30
C ASP A 55 0.54 -13.74 1.24
N PHE A 56 0.05 -13.13 0.16
CA PHE A 56 -0.04 -11.68 0.08
C PHE A 56 -1.08 -11.13 1.05
N ASN A 57 -2.24 -11.79 1.20
CA ASN A 57 -3.28 -11.36 2.13
C ASN A 57 -2.86 -11.47 3.60
N VAL A 58 -2.27 -12.62 3.96
CA VAL A 58 -1.06 -12.76 4.78
C VAL A 58 -0.43 -11.47 5.29
N SER A 59 0.59 -11.06 4.53
CA SER A 59 1.41 -9.88 4.76
C SER A 59 0.61 -8.58 4.77
N PHE A 60 -0.40 -8.44 3.91
CA PHE A 60 -1.22 -7.23 3.83
C PHE A 60 -2.00 -7.00 5.13
N THR A 61 -2.52 -8.06 5.75
CA THR A 61 -3.25 -7.96 7.01
C THR A 61 -2.32 -7.51 8.14
N ARG A 62 -1.13 -8.11 8.25
CA ARG A 62 -0.10 -7.68 9.22
C ARG A 62 0.33 -6.23 9.00
N ALA A 63 0.60 -5.85 7.75
CA ALA A 63 0.94 -4.48 7.41
C ALA A 63 -0.17 -3.47 7.77
N ARG A 64 -1.44 -3.89 7.78
CA ARG A 64 -2.55 -3.05 8.26
C ARG A 64 -2.52 -2.88 9.77
N GLU A 65 -2.21 -3.93 10.51
CA GLU A 65 -2.04 -3.86 11.96
C GLU A 65 -0.88 -2.93 12.32
N ASP A 66 0.28 -3.10 11.67
CA ASP A 66 1.45 -2.24 11.83
C ASP A 66 1.15 -0.78 11.46
N GLN A 67 0.37 -0.56 10.40
CA GLN A 67 -0.06 0.78 10.02
C GLN A 67 -0.85 1.48 11.12
N MET A 68 -1.70 0.76 11.85
CA MET A 68 -2.47 1.35 12.95
C MET A 68 -1.56 1.77 14.11
N HIS A 69 -0.50 1.02 14.37
CA HIS A 69 0.54 1.42 15.32
C HIS A 69 1.26 2.69 14.86
N THR A 70 1.74 2.71 13.61
CA THR A 70 2.40 3.88 13.03
C THR A 70 1.49 5.12 13.07
N TRP A 71 0.21 4.99 12.73
CA TRP A 71 -0.74 6.10 12.84
C TRP A 71 -0.97 6.55 14.27
N SER A 72 -1.00 5.63 15.23
CA SER A 72 -1.14 5.97 16.64
C SER A 72 0.05 6.83 17.11
N ASP A 73 1.27 6.44 16.76
CA ASP A 73 2.49 7.21 17.08
C ASP A 73 2.48 8.58 16.41
N GLN A 74 2.04 8.65 15.14
CA GLN A 74 1.92 9.91 14.40
C GLN A 74 0.86 10.85 15.02
N ILE A 75 -0.27 10.30 15.49
CA ILE A 75 -1.31 11.08 16.16
C ILE A 75 -0.78 11.66 17.48
N VAL A 76 -0.09 10.86 18.30
CA VAL A 76 0.52 11.34 19.55
C VAL A 76 1.53 12.45 19.25
N SER A 77 2.42 12.23 18.27
CA SER A 77 3.40 13.23 17.86
C SER A 77 2.76 14.52 17.34
N LEU A 78 1.63 14.44 16.63
CA LEU A 78 0.90 15.62 16.17
C LEU A 78 0.34 16.43 17.34
N ILE A 79 -0.18 15.76 18.37
CA ILE A 79 -0.72 16.42 19.58
C ILE A 79 0.40 17.10 20.36
N ASP A 80 1.55 16.43 20.55
CA ASP A 80 2.68 17.02 21.28
C ASP A 80 3.27 18.24 20.56
N ASN A 81 3.25 18.24 19.23
CA ASN A 81 3.73 19.34 18.40
C ASN A 81 2.64 20.38 18.11
N ALA A 82 1.42 20.20 18.59
CA ALA A 82 0.38 21.22 18.47
C ALA A 82 0.70 22.38 19.41
N GLU A 83 1.36 23.41 18.89
CA GLU A 83 1.38 24.72 19.56
C GLU A 83 -0.05 25.25 19.60
N PHE A 84 -0.70 25.09 20.75
CA PHE A 84 -1.92 25.85 21.07
C PHE A 84 -1.50 27.30 21.31
N GLY A 85 -1.55 28.11 20.25
CA GLY A 85 -1.44 29.56 20.33
C GLY A 85 -2.58 30.18 21.13
#